data_AF-A0A183D2G3-F1
#
_entry.id   AF-A0A183D2G3-F1
#
_cell.length_a   1.000
_cell.length_b   1.000
_cell.length_c   1.000
_cell.angle_alpha   90.00
_cell.angle_beta   90.00
_cell.angle_gamma   90.00
#
_symmetry.space_group_name_H-M   'P 1'
#
loop_
_entity.id
_entity.type
_entity.pdbx_description
1 polymer ?
#
loop_
_entity_poly.entity_id
_entity_poly.type
_entity_poly.pdbx_seq_one_letter_code
_entity_poly.pdbx_strand_id
1 'polypeptide(L)'
;MFGDLGHGIIMLLAGLWMVLREENLAARNIKDEASSESKIFNMFFGGRYIILLMGIFSVHAGILYNDIFAKSFNLFGSKWRNPFSELELDSWYNQSVISGKEVMIDLPPLPSYMHHSGPYWFGVDPVWNLAENRLNFSNSLKMKLSVILGITQMTFGVFLSLLNYL
;
A
#
# COMPACT_ATOMS: atom_id res chain seq x y z
N MET A 1 5.91 6.26 -1.55
CA MET A 1 6.23 6.60 -0.13
C MET A 1 4.97 6.53 0.73
N PHE A 2 3.86 7.14 0.31
CA PHE A 2 2.55 6.95 0.92
C PHE A 2 1.78 5.88 0.13
N GLY A 3 1.47 4.75 0.76
CA GLY A 3 0.97 3.55 0.08
C GLY A 3 0.02 2.74 0.96
N ASP A 4 -0.94 3.43 1.57
CA ASP A 4 -2.02 2.84 2.35
C ASP A 4 -3.35 3.15 1.65
N LEU A 5 -4.15 2.12 1.44
CA LEU A 5 -5.45 2.25 0.80
C LEU A 5 -6.41 3.07 1.67
N GLY A 6 -6.46 2.81 2.97
CA GLY A 6 -7.38 3.46 3.90
C GLY A 6 -7.12 4.95 4.02
N HIS A 7 -5.88 5.33 4.32
CA HIS A 7 -5.50 6.75 4.36
C HIS A 7 -5.57 7.41 2.99
N GLY A 8 -5.29 6.68 1.90
CA GLY A 8 -5.45 7.15 0.54
C GLY A 8 -6.89 7.54 0.21
N ILE A 9 -7.87 6.73 0.64
CA ILE A 9 -9.30 7.04 0.50
C ILE A 9 -9.66 8.32 1.26
N ILE A 10 -9.16 8.48 2.50
CA ILE A 10 -9.42 9.69 3.29
C ILE A 10 -8.88 10.94 2.57
N MET A 11 -7.65 10.89 2.06
CA MET A 11 -7.06 12.01 1.30
C MET A 11 -7.82 12.27 0.00
N LEU A 12 -8.25 11.22 -0.71
CA LEU A 12 -9.05 11.34 -1.93
C LEU A 12 -10.39 12.02 -1.63
N LEU A 13 -11.10 11.60 -0.58
CA LEU A 13 -12.38 12.19 -0.19
C LEU A 13 -12.21 13.66 0.24
N ALA A 14 -11.15 13.98 0.99
CA ALA A 14 -10.84 15.35 1.38
C ALA A 14 -10.52 16.24 0.16
N GLY A 15 -9.69 15.76 -0.77
CA GLY A 15 -9.38 16.47 -2.01
C GLY A 15 -10.59 16.64 -2.92
N LEU A 16 -11.40 15.59 -3.07
CA LEU A 16 -12.64 15.63 -3.85
C LEU A 16 -13.64 16.64 -3.25
N TRP A 17 -13.77 16.67 -1.93
CA TRP A 17 -14.62 17.64 -1.24
C TRP A 17 -14.18 19.09 -1.51
N MET A 18 -12.87 19.37 -1.50
CA MET A 18 -12.34 20.70 -1.81
C MET A 18 -12.59 21.11 -3.26
N VAL A 19 -12.50 20.17 -4.20
CA VAL A 19 -12.77 20.42 -5.63
C VAL A 19 -14.25 20.66 -5.87
N LEU A 20 -15.13 19.82 -5.31
CA LEU A 20 -16.59 19.95 -5.50
C LEU A 20 -17.17 21.24 -4.88
N ARG A 21 -16.56 21.74 -3.81
CA ARG A 21 -17.02 22.96 -3.13
C ARG A 21 -16.17 24.19 -3.44
N GLU A 22 -15.45 24.20 -4.57
CA GLU A 22 -14.48 25.26 -4.85
C GLU A 22 -15.08 26.67 -4.87
N GLU A 23 -16.28 26.86 -5.43
CA GLU A 23 -16.92 28.19 -5.46
C GLU A 23 -17.33 28.68 -4.07
N ASN A 24 -17.89 27.78 -3.25
CA ASN A 24 -18.28 28.10 -1.87
C ASN A 24 -17.08 28.39 -0.97
N LEU A 25 -15.95 27.69 -1.20
CA LEU A 25 -14.71 27.87 -0.44
C LEU A 25 -13.97 29.12 -0.91
N ALA A 26 -13.95 29.41 -2.22
CA ALA A 26 -13.37 30.63 -2.77
C ALA A 26 -14.11 31.89 -2.25
N ALA A 27 -15.45 31.84 -2.20
CA ALA A 27 -16.26 32.94 -1.68
C ALA A 27 -16.04 33.22 -0.17
N ARG A 28 -15.63 32.21 0.60
CA ARG A 28 -15.29 32.33 2.03
C ARG A 28 -13.85 32.79 2.25
N ASN A 29 -12.90 32.28 1.45
CA ASN A 29 -11.48 32.64 1.53
C ASN A 29 -11.23 34.16 1.34
N ILE A 30 -12.01 34.86 0.51
CA ILE A 30 -11.90 36.33 0.30
C ILE A 30 -12.21 37.12 1.60
N LYS A 31 -12.97 36.55 2.54
CA LYS A 31 -13.37 37.23 3.79
C LYS A 31 -12.40 37.00 4.94
N ASP A 32 -11.63 35.92 4.89
CA ASP A 32 -10.86 35.39 6.04
C ASP A 32 -9.34 35.70 5.98
N GLU A 33 -8.85 36.42 4.97
CA GLU A 33 -7.41 36.70 4.72
C GLU A 33 -6.62 37.33 5.89
N ALA A 34 -7.30 37.81 6.93
CA ALA A 34 -6.71 38.43 8.11
C ALA A 34 -6.20 37.44 9.19
N SER A 35 -6.54 36.15 9.15
CA SER A 35 -6.17 35.19 10.20
C SER A 35 -5.00 34.25 9.82
N SER A 36 -4.23 33.77 10.81
CA SER A 36 -3.11 32.85 10.59
C SER A 36 -3.57 31.43 10.20
N GLU A 37 -4.72 30.98 10.67
CA GLU A 37 -5.31 29.67 10.36
C GLU A 37 -5.73 29.57 8.88
N SER A 38 -6.21 30.67 8.31
CA SER A 38 -6.55 30.77 6.88
C SER A 38 -5.34 30.59 5.96
N LYS A 39 -4.11 30.84 6.40
CA LYS A 39 -2.91 30.64 5.55
C LYS A 39 -2.65 29.17 5.25
N ILE A 40 -2.81 28.30 6.25
CA ILE A 40 -2.63 26.85 6.08
C ILE A 40 -3.71 26.32 5.15
N PHE A 41 -4.97 26.70 5.39
CA PHE A 41 -6.09 26.28 4.55
C PHE A 41 -5.95 26.76 3.10
N ASN A 42 -5.49 27.99 2.88
CA ASN A 42 -5.28 28.55 1.55
C ASN A 42 -4.18 27.80 0.77
N MET A 43 -3.12 27.35 1.45
CA MET A 43 -2.09 26.50 0.81
C MET A 43 -2.67 25.17 0.33
N PHE A 44 -3.49 24.49 1.16
CA PHE A 44 -4.16 23.25 0.77
C PHE A 44 -5.17 23.48 -0.36
N PHE A 45 -5.93 24.57 -0.31
CA PHE A 45 -6.90 24.91 -1.34
C PHE A 45 -6.25 25.23 -2.70
N GLY A 46 -5.10 25.93 -2.70
CA GLY A 46 -4.28 26.13 -3.89
C GLY A 46 -3.78 24.81 -4.48
N GLY A 47 -3.45 23.83 -3.63
CA GLY A 47 -3.02 22.49 -4.00
C GLY A 47 -4.12 21.44 -4.21
N ARG A 48 -5.41 21.82 -4.26
CA ARG A 48 -6.54 20.86 -4.24
C ARG A 48 -6.45 19.73 -5.28
N TYR A 49 -6.02 20.04 -6.50
CA TYR A 49 -5.84 19.05 -7.57
C TYR A 49 -4.64 18.13 -7.31
N ILE A 50 -3.58 18.63 -6.70
CA ILE A 50 -2.40 17.83 -6.31
C ILE A 50 -2.81 16.83 -5.23
N ILE A 51 -3.56 17.26 -4.22
CA ILE A 51 -4.04 16.40 -3.14
C ILE A 51 -4.97 15.30 -3.70
N LEU A 52 -5.87 15.66 -4.62
CA LEU A 52 -6.76 14.70 -5.28
C LEU A 52 -5.96 13.65 -6.05
N LEU A 53 -4.97 14.07 -6.85
CA LEU A 53 -4.11 13.18 -7.61
C LEU A 53 -3.27 12.28 -6.69
N MET A 54 -2.72 12.85 -5.60
CA MET A 54 -1.99 12.10 -4.57
C MET A 54 -2.88 11.04 -3.90
N GLY A 55 -4.15 11.38 -3.62
CA GLY A 55 -5.13 10.44 -3.08
C GLY A 55 -5.37 9.25 -4.02
N ILE A 56 -5.63 9.52 -5.31
CA ILE A 56 -5.86 8.46 -6.32
C ILE A 56 -4.65 7.54 -6.44
N PHE A 57 -3.44 8.09 -6.56
CA PHE A 57 -2.23 7.27 -6.67
C PHE A 57 -1.91 6.53 -5.36
N SER A 58 -2.22 7.11 -4.20
CA SER A 58 -2.09 6.42 -2.91
C SER A 58 -3.03 5.22 -2.83
N VAL A 59 -4.28 5.35 -3.29
CA VAL A 59 -5.22 4.22 -3.33
C VAL A 59 -4.69 3.12 -4.24
N HIS A 60 -4.21 3.47 -5.45
CA HIS A 60 -3.62 2.49 -6.37
C HIS A 60 -2.42 1.76 -5.75
N ALA A 61 -1.48 2.51 -5.14
CA ALA A 61 -0.33 1.93 -4.46
C ALA A 61 -0.72 1.08 -3.24
N GLY A 62 -1.74 1.50 -2.48
CA GLY A 62 -2.28 0.75 -1.35
C GLY A 62 -2.90 -0.58 -1.76
N ILE A 63 -3.61 -0.63 -2.89
CA ILE A 63 -4.11 -1.90 -3.44
C ILE A 63 -2.95 -2.80 -3.88
N LEU A 64 -1.90 -2.23 -4.50
CA LEU A 64 -0.71 -2.99 -4.91
C LEU A 64 0.04 -3.58 -3.71
N TYR A 65 0.17 -2.84 -2.61
CA TYR A 65 0.74 -3.38 -1.37
C TYR A 65 -0.22 -4.28 -0.58
N ASN A 66 -1.51 -4.27 -0.93
CA ASN A 66 -2.56 -4.96 -0.19
C ASN A 66 -2.57 -4.57 1.30
N ASP A 67 -2.53 -3.27 1.57
CA ASP A 67 -2.50 -2.70 2.92
C ASP A 67 -3.61 -1.65 3.09
N ILE A 68 -4.52 -1.92 4.03
CA ILE A 68 -5.57 -1.04 4.50
C ILE A 68 -5.48 -0.94 6.03
N PHE A 69 -5.03 0.20 6.56
CA PHE A 69 -4.85 0.40 8.00
C PHE A 69 -4.06 -0.73 8.70
N ALA A 70 -2.96 -1.20 8.10
CA ALA A 70 -2.13 -2.32 8.56
C ALA A 70 -2.80 -3.72 8.49
N LYS A 71 -3.93 -3.84 7.79
CA LYS A 71 -4.61 -5.11 7.48
C LYS A 71 -4.57 -5.38 5.98
N SER A 72 -4.64 -6.65 5.60
CA SER A 72 -4.65 -7.08 4.21
C SER A 72 -5.99 -7.74 3.87
N PHE A 73 -6.43 -7.61 2.62
CA PHE A 73 -7.68 -8.17 2.12
C PHE A 73 -7.42 -9.39 1.23
N ASN A 74 -8.24 -10.42 1.37
CA ASN A 74 -8.19 -11.61 0.51
C ASN A 74 -9.26 -11.56 -0.57
N LEU A 75 -8.97 -10.90 -1.70
CA LEU A 75 -9.91 -10.76 -2.82
C LEU A 75 -9.89 -11.95 -3.79
N PHE A 76 -8.71 -12.55 -4.04
CA PHE A 76 -8.53 -13.57 -5.08
C PHE A 76 -8.18 -14.97 -4.54
N GLY A 77 -8.24 -15.15 -3.22
CA GLY A 77 -7.74 -16.34 -2.55
C GLY A 77 -6.21 -16.33 -2.45
N SER A 78 -5.68 -16.59 -1.25
CA SER A 78 -4.22 -16.76 -1.07
C SER A 78 -3.73 -17.96 -1.89
N LYS A 79 -2.54 -17.82 -2.47
CA LYS A 79 -1.87 -18.89 -3.24
C LYS A 79 -0.99 -19.77 -2.36
N TRP A 80 -0.93 -19.47 -1.07
CA TRP A 80 -0.27 -20.27 -0.06
C TRP A 80 -1.30 -21.13 0.66
N ARG A 81 -0.98 -22.42 0.81
CA ARG A 81 -1.81 -23.38 1.52
C ARG A 81 -0.98 -24.11 2.55
N ASN A 82 -1.66 -24.55 3.60
CA ASN A 82 -1.07 -25.44 4.58
C ASN A 82 -0.81 -26.81 3.93
N PRO A 83 0.45 -27.29 3.87
CA PRO A 83 0.78 -28.60 3.34
C PRO A 83 0.69 -29.72 4.40
N PHE A 84 0.56 -29.37 5.69
CA PHE A 84 0.65 -30.33 6.80
C PHE A 84 -0.65 -31.09 6.99
N SER A 85 -0.51 -32.35 7.44
CA SER A 85 -1.65 -33.20 7.75
C SER A 85 -2.30 -32.85 9.08
N GLU A 86 -3.59 -33.14 9.24
CA GLU A 86 -4.34 -32.90 10.49
C GLU A 86 -3.66 -33.57 11.70
N LEU A 87 -3.07 -34.75 11.52
CA LEU A 87 -2.36 -35.47 12.57
C LEU A 87 -1.10 -34.74 13.06
N GLU A 88 -0.35 -34.12 12.15
CA GLU A 88 0.83 -33.32 12.50
C GLU A 88 0.43 -32.03 13.22
N LEU A 89 -0.64 -31.38 12.74
CA LEU A 89 -1.21 -30.18 13.36
C LEU A 89 -1.68 -30.45 14.79
N ASP A 90 -2.37 -31.56 15.03
CA ASP A 90 -2.83 -31.98 16.36
C ASP A 90 -1.64 -32.24 17.30
N SER A 91 -0.55 -32.83 16.78
CA SER A 91 0.65 -33.09 17.57
C SER A 91 1.31 -31.79 18.05
N TRP A 92 1.43 -30.80 17.16
CA TRP A 92 2.00 -29.49 17.47
C TRP A 92 1.09 -28.68 18.37
N TYR A 93 -0.23 -28.77 18.18
CA TYR A 93 -1.20 -28.14 19.06
C TYR A 93 -1.06 -28.66 20.49
N ASN A 94 -1.06 -29.98 20.68
CA ASN A 94 -0.87 -30.59 21.99
C ASN A 94 0.49 -30.20 22.61
N GLN A 95 1.55 -30.15 21.80
CA GLN A 95 2.86 -29.70 22.27
C GLN A 95 2.87 -28.23 22.71
N SER A 96 2.18 -27.34 22.00
CA SER A 96 2.08 -25.92 22.34
C SER A 96 1.33 -25.71 23.66
N VAL A 97 0.25 -26.47 23.89
CA VAL A 97 -0.53 -26.45 25.13
C VAL A 97 0.30 -26.94 26.32
N ILE A 98 1.06 -28.03 26.15
CA ILE A 98 1.92 -28.58 27.21
C ILE A 98 3.09 -27.64 27.54
N SER A 99 3.72 -27.05 26.52
CA SER A 99 4.86 -26.15 26.71
C SER A 99 4.45 -24.74 27.13
N GLY A 100 3.18 -24.37 26.99
CA GLY A 100 2.69 -23.00 27.18
C GLY A 100 3.34 -21.98 26.24
N LYS A 101 3.87 -22.42 25.09
CA LYS A 101 4.56 -21.58 24.10
C LYS A 101 3.96 -21.76 22.72
N GLU A 102 3.84 -20.65 21.99
CA GLU A 102 3.44 -20.67 20.57
C GLU A 102 4.51 -21.39 19.74
N VAL A 103 4.06 -22.35 18.93
CA VAL A 103 4.92 -23.07 17.99
C VAL A 103 4.93 -22.31 16.68
N MET A 104 6.11 -21.83 16.28
CA MET A 104 6.30 -21.20 14.97
C MET A 104 6.46 -22.29 13.91
N ILE A 105 5.62 -22.22 12.88
CA ILE A 105 5.62 -23.19 11.78
C ILE A 105 6.10 -22.46 10.53
N ASP A 106 7.20 -22.96 9.96
CA ASP A 106 7.67 -22.52 8.66
C ASP A 106 6.93 -23.26 7.55
N LEU A 107 6.40 -22.51 6.58
CA LEU A 107 5.79 -23.09 5.38
C LEU A 107 6.87 -23.27 4.30
N PRO A 108 7.33 -24.51 4.02
CA PRO A 108 8.30 -24.72 2.96
C PRO A 108 7.69 -24.35 1.60
N PRO A 109 8.40 -23.60 0.73
CA PRO A 109 7.81 -23.04 -0.47
C PRO A 109 7.41 -24.09 -1.50
N LEU A 110 8.13 -25.21 -1.61
CA LEU A 110 7.85 -26.28 -2.57
C LEU A 110 6.44 -26.87 -2.41
N PRO A 111 6.02 -27.36 -1.23
CA PRO A 111 4.68 -27.91 -1.04
C PRO A 111 3.61 -26.86 -0.70
N SER A 112 3.99 -25.73 -0.08
CA SER A 112 3.01 -24.75 0.42
C SER A 112 2.54 -23.76 -0.65
N TYR A 113 3.37 -23.48 -1.65
CA TYR A 113 3.04 -22.54 -2.72
C TYR A 113 2.42 -23.26 -3.91
N MET A 114 1.25 -22.81 -4.35
CA MET A 114 0.55 -23.35 -5.51
C MET A 114 1.19 -22.92 -6.83
N HIS A 115 2.27 -23.59 -7.22
CA HIS A 115 3.03 -23.31 -8.45
C HIS A 115 2.15 -23.33 -9.72
N HIS A 116 1.16 -24.23 -9.78
CA HIS A 116 0.26 -24.36 -10.92
C HIS A 116 -0.67 -23.16 -11.14
N SER A 117 -1.03 -22.44 -10.07
CA SER A 117 -1.96 -21.30 -10.15
C SER A 117 -1.28 -19.95 -10.33
N GLY A 118 0.06 -19.92 -10.30
CA GLY A 118 0.84 -18.69 -10.40
C GLY A 118 0.71 -17.77 -9.18
N PRO A 119 1.31 -16.57 -9.26
CA PRO A 119 1.29 -15.61 -8.15
C PRO A 119 -0.10 -15.02 -7.92
N TYR A 120 -0.24 -14.29 -6.81
CA TYR A 120 -1.45 -13.53 -6.51
C TYR A 120 -1.76 -12.55 -7.65
N TRP A 121 -3.03 -12.47 -8.04
CA TRP A 121 -3.43 -11.83 -9.30
C TRP A 121 -3.18 -10.32 -9.30
N PHE A 122 -3.39 -9.65 -8.16
CA PHE A 122 -3.17 -8.21 -8.06
C PHE A 122 -2.67 -7.82 -6.67
N GLY A 123 -1.45 -7.27 -6.62
CA GLY A 123 -0.79 -6.85 -5.39
C GLY A 123 -0.11 -8.00 -4.64
N VAL A 124 0.16 -7.77 -3.35
CA VAL A 124 0.84 -8.74 -2.48
C VAL A 124 -0.16 -9.75 -1.89
N ASP A 125 0.23 -11.02 -1.82
CA ASP A 125 -0.58 -12.07 -1.21
C ASP A 125 -0.85 -11.77 0.28
N PRO A 126 -2.11 -11.86 0.76
CA PRO A 126 -2.48 -11.60 2.15
C PRO A 126 -1.71 -12.40 3.19
N VAL A 127 -1.22 -13.60 2.83
CA VAL A 127 -0.46 -14.47 3.74
C VAL A 127 0.76 -13.78 4.32
N TRP A 128 1.38 -12.87 3.55
CA TRP A 128 2.56 -12.13 3.99
C TRP A 128 2.26 -11.15 5.11
N ASN A 129 1.01 -10.74 5.33
CA ASN A 129 0.70 -9.92 6.49
C ASN A 129 0.59 -10.72 7.78
N LEU A 130 0.25 -12.01 7.67
CA LEU A 130 0.17 -12.97 8.78
C LEU A 130 1.54 -13.53 9.16
N ALA A 131 2.47 -13.62 8.21
CA ALA A 131 3.78 -14.20 8.42
C ALA A 131 4.65 -13.34 9.36
N GLU A 132 5.43 -14.00 10.22
CA GLU A 132 6.39 -13.32 11.12
C GLU A 132 7.56 -12.71 10.33
N ASN A 133 8.00 -13.39 9.27
CA ASN A 133 9.08 -12.95 8.39
C ASN A 133 8.66 -11.90 7.33
N ARG A 134 7.49 -11.27 7.49
CA ARG A 134 6.94 -10.27 6.55
C ARG A 134 7.87 -9.10 6.25
N LEU A 135 8.64 -8.68 7.25
CA LEU A 135 9.54 -7.53 7.13
C LEU A 135 10.69 -7.84 6.16
N ASN A 136 11.24 -9.05 6.21
CA ASN A 136 12.31 -9.47 5.31
C ASN A 136 11.83 -9.47 3.85
N PHE A 137 10.63 -9.99 3.60
CA PHE A 137 10.01 -9.98 2.29
C PHE A 137 9.69 -8.56 1.80
N SER A 138 8.96 -7.78 2.61
CA SER A 138 8.51 -6.42 2.25
C SER A 138 9.67 -5.47 2.00
N ASN A 139 10.74 -5.55 2.80
CA ASN A 139 11.93 -4.70 2.63
C ASN A 139 12.65 -5.01 1.32
N SER A 140 12.84 -6.28 1.00
CA SER A 140 13.47 -6.69 -0.27
C SER A 140 12.65 -6.22 -1.47
N LEU A 141 11.32 -6.38 -1.41
CA LEU A 141 10.40 -5.91 -2.43
C LEU A 141 10.48 -4.39 -2.63
N LYS A 142 10.36 -3.62 -1.55
CA LYS A 142 10.35 -2.15 -1.59
C LYS A 142 11.67 -1.57 -2.09
N MET A 143 12.79 -2.16 -1.69
CA MET A 143 14.11 -1.73 -2.15
C MET A 143 14.25 -1.91 -3.67
N LYS A 144 13.95 -3.11 -4.17
CA LYS A 144 14.03 -3.41 -5.61
C LYS A 144 13.09 -2.54 -6.43
N LEU A 145 11.86 -2.35 -5.98
CA LEU A 145 10.89 -1.46 -6.63
C LEU A 145 11.40 0.00 -6.69
N SER A 146 11.99 0.50 -5.59
CA SER A 146 12.50 1.86 -5.52
C SER A 146 13.63 2.11 -6.51
N VAL A 147 14.54 1.13 -6.69
CA VAL A 147 15.63 1.21 -7.67
C VAL A 147 15.07 1.24 -9.10
N ILE A 148 14.10 0.38 -9.42
CA ILE A 148 13.50 0.32 -10.76
C ILE A 148 12.80 1.64 -11.11
N LEU A 149 12.00 2.19 -10.19
CA LEU A 149 11.33 3.48 -10.40
C LEU A 149 12.31 4.63 -10.54
N GLY A 150 13.38 4.66 -9.72
CA GLY A 150 14.40 5.69 -9.78
C GLY A 150 15.14 5.71 -11.12
N ILE A 151 15.56 4.55 -11.62
CA ILE A 151 16.23 4.44 -12.93
C ILE A 151 15.27 4.86 -14.06
N THR A 152 14.01 4.44 -13.99
CA THR A 152 12.99 4.83 -14.98
C THR A 152 12.77 6.35 -15.01
N GLN A 153 12.70 7.00 -13.85
CA GLN A 153 12.54 8.46 -13.76
C GLN A 153 13.77 9.21 -14.30
N MET A 154 14.98 8.78 -13.94
CA MET A 154 16.21 9.43 -14.40
C MET A 154 16.40 9.28 -15.93
N THR A 155 16.12 8.10 -16.47
CA THR A 155 16.20 7.84 -17.92
C THR A 155 15.17 8.65 -18.71
N PHE A 156 13.96 8.81 -18.18
CA PHE A 156 12.95 9.71 -18.76
C PHE A 156 13.45 11.16 -18.81
N GLY A 157 14.12 11.64 -17.76
CA GLY A 157 14.73 12.98 -17.75
C GLY A 157 15.80 13.17 -18.85
N VAL A 158 16.66 12.18 -19.06
CA VAL A 158 17.67 12.21 -20.13
C VAL A 158 17.01 12.24 -21.52
N PHE A 159 15.91 11.49 -21.71
CA PHE A 159 15.16 11.49 -22.96
C PHE A 159 14.56 12.88 -23.28
N LEU A 160 14.00 13.56 -22.28
CA LEU A 160 13.52 14.94 -22.46
C LEU A 160 14.65 15.92 -22.81
N SER A 161 15.85 15.72 -22.24
CA SER A 161 17.01 16.53 -22.58
C SER A 161 17.44 16.35 -24.04
N LEU A 162 17.32 15.13 -24.59
CA LEU A 162 17.60 14.87 -26.00
C LEU A 162 16.58 15.58 -26.90
N LEU A 163 15.28 15.51 -26.56
CA LEU A 163 14.22 16.19 -27.30
C LEU A 163 14.35 17.71 -27.30
N ASN A 164 14.98 18.29 -26.28
CA ASN A 164 15.23 19.74 -26.23
C ASN A 164 16.41 20.18 -27.12
N TYR A 165 17.29 19.25 -27.49
CA TYR A 165 18.44 19.53 -28.36
C TYR A 165 18.12 19.32 -29.85
N LEU A 166 17.20 18.40 -30.16
CA LEU A 166 16.66 18.18 -31.51
C LEU A 166 15.74 19.33 -31.93
#